data_AF-N2AFH5-F1
#
_entry.id   AF-N2AFH5-F1
#
_cell.length_a   1.000
_cell.length_b   1.000
_cell.length_c   1.000
_cell.angle_alpha   90.00
_cell.angle_beta   90.00
_cell.angle_gamma   90.00
#
_symmetry.space_group_name_H-M   'P 1'
#
loop_
_entity.id
_entity.type
_entity.pdbx_description
1 polymer ?
#
loop_
_entity_poly.entity_id
_entity_poly.type
_entity_poly.pdbx_seq_one_letter_code
_entity_poly.pdbx_strand_id
1 'polypeptide(L)'
;MHVDDLDIKPCTGCISCVVGMTTGRGKGGCPLQDDFYLIDEALMECDAVIVGSPTYVLSPTGRFKTVCDRIGPSHDITFRKATYEEGTAAGKAKEDLPDERSFKKRVGALLSVGGAMTKNWLAFMLPTMYEFTMSMGIDVIDMHEYYKAMSCEHVLGNEEQMERMRTMGRNIAQALAADTEEERVKWRGEEEGVCPVCHCDMLTVSKDRTSVECPVCGIEGQIEVKDAKIHVSFSEQQQQRSRLRWDGKLEHSTEIKTKAVGPGQYAGVSHIDVAKLDRSQADHICRYCADKGVVISSLCYYPNMMDPDVEKRKRYIDHLYQLIDASAMLAVNMVTTFVGRDPSKNVSENLELVKEIWPPIVAYAENAGVKIGIENCPMLFTEDEWPGGQNLMTTPAIWRKVFEILDSPNFGINYDPSHFVWQQVDYIKPIYEFRDKIFHVHYKDIKVYQDKLADVGIMATPLSYMTPKLPGLGDVDWAAYVSALTDIGYDGCTCIEVEDKAFEKSLDDAKKAVIRSAVYLRNFVI
;
A
#
# COMPACT_ATOMS: atom_id res chain seq x y z
N MET A 1 -25.71 22.74 -2.54
CA MET A 1 -24.56 23.10 -3.40
C MET A 1 -24.80 22.44 -4.76
N HIS A 2 -24.75 23.21 -5.84
CA HIS A 2 -24.96 22.69 -7.19
C HIS A 2 -23.59 22.43 -7.82
N VAL A 3 -23.26 21.15 -8.04
CA VAL A 3 -21.92 20.75 -8.51
C VAL A 3 -21.58 21.34 -9.87
N ASP A 4 -22.59 21.64 -10.69
CA ASP A 4 -22.34 22.21 -12.01
C ASP A 4 -21.82 23.65 -11.98
N ASP A 5 -21.94 24.33 -10.84
CA ASP A 5 -21.48 25.70 -10.63
C ASP A 5 -20.01 25.74 -10.18
N LEU A 6 -19.37 24.59 -9.98
CA LEU A 6 -18.00 24.43 -9.49
C LEU A 6 -17.05 23.98 -10.62
N ASP A 7 -15.82 24.48 -10.63
CA ASP A 7 -14.74 23.94 -11.45
C ASP A 7 -14.05 22.79 -10.70
N ILE A 8 -14.46 21.55 -10.96
CA ILE A 8 -13.86 20.35 -10.37
C ILE A 8 -13.25 19.50 -11.47
N LYS A 9 -11.94 19.25 -11.37
CA LYS A 9 -11.20 18.48 -12.37
C LYS A 9 -11.35 16.98 -12.10
N PRO A 10 -11.35 16.15 -13.17
CA PRO A 10 -11.29 14.71 -13.02
C PRO A 10 -10.12 14.26 -12.16
N CYS A 11 -10.33 13.21 -11.34
CA CYS A 11 -9.24 12.57 -10.63
C CYS A 11 -8.23 12.01 -11.64
N THR A 12 -6.94 12.31 -11.44
CA THR A 12 -5.87 11.84 -12.32
C THR A 12 -5.32 10.46 -11.92
N GLY A 13 -5.79 9.90 -10.80
CA GLY A 13 -5.23 8.66 -10.26
C GLY A 13 -3.79 8.79 -9.77
N CYS A 14 -3.29 10.01 -9.50
CA CYS A 14 -1.91 10.25 -9.05
C CYS A 14 -1.58 9.75 -7.63
N ILE A 15 -2.57 9.20 -6.92
CA ILE A 15 -2.50 8.59 -5.58
C ILE A 15 -1.86 9.45 -4.47
N SER A 16 -1.55 10.71 -4.72
CA SER A 16 -0.81 11.55 -3.76
C SER A 16 -1.57 11.80 -2.47
N CYS A 17 -2.90 11.95 -2.53
CA CYS A 17 -3.74 12.11 -1.33
C CYS A 17 -3.67 10.86 -0.45
N VAL A 18 -3.96 9.69 -1.00
CA VAL A 18 -4.01 8.43 -0.25
C VAL A 18 -2.62 7.99 0.22
N VAL A 19 -1.61 7.96 -0.66
CA VAL A 19 -0.25 7.54 -0.29
C VAL A 19 0.37 8.54 0.68
N GLY A 20 0.17 9.84 0.46
CA GLY A 20 0.61 10.88 1.39
C GLY A 20 0.07 10.64 2.79
N MET A 21 -1.22 10.33 2.89
CA MET A 21 -1.89 9.98 4.14
C MET A 21 -1.34 8.71 4.78
N THR A 22 -1.36 7.59 4.07
CA THR A 22 -1.00 6.28 4.66
C THR A 22 0.49 6.13 4.95
N THR A 23 1.35 6.90 4.30
CA THR A 23 2.80 6.97 4.62
C THR A 23 3.14 8.06 5.62
N GLY A 24 2.15 8.81 6.10
CA GLY A 24 2.35 9.88 7.07
C GLY A 24 3.09 11.11 6.54
N ARG A 25 3.16 11.28 5.21
CA ARG A 25 3.74 12.43 4.49
C ARG A 25 2.75 13.58 4.27
N GLY A 26 1.48 13.40 4.59
CA GLY A 26 0.44 14.41 4.51
C GLY A 26 -0.88 13.91 5.12
N LYS A 27 -1.92 14.76 5.09
CA LYS A 27 -3.22 14.49 5.75
C LYS A 27 -4.37 14.07 4.83
N GLY A 28 -4.06 13.56 3.63
CA GLY A 28 -5.07 13.13 2.67
C GLY A 28 -5.61 14.22 1.73
N GLY A 29 -5.01 15.40 1.71
CA GLY A 29 -5.40 16.48 0.80
C GLY A 29 -5.09 16.17 -0.66
N CYS A 30 -5.99 16.55 -1.57
CA CYS A 30 -5.74 16.44 -3.00
C CYS A 30 -4.78 17.55 -3.49
N PRO A 31 -3.77 17.24 -4.32
CA PRO A 31 -2.88 18.27 -4.86
C PRO A 31 -3.49 19.10 -5.99
N LEU A 32 -4.58 18.66 -6.63
CA LEU A 32 -5.20 19.44 -7.71
C LEU A 32 -5.83 20.71 -7.12
N GLN A 33 -5.49 21.84 -7.72
CA GLN A 33 -6.05 23.14 -7.39
C GLN A 33 -7.32 23.37 -8.22
N ASP A 34 -8.47 23.22 -7.58
CA ASP A 34 -9.81 23.34 -8.12
C ASP A 34 -10.82 23.55 -6.98
N ASP A 35 -12.11 23.66 -7.28
CA ASP A 35 -13.16 23.98 -6.30
C ASP A 35 -13.59 22.79 -5.41
N PHE A 36 -12.89 21.64 -5.49
CA PHE A 36 -13.27 20.45 -4.72
C PHE A 36 -13.23 20.68 -3.20
N TYR A 37 -12.34 21.56 -2.71
CA TYR A 37 -12.24 21.88 -1.28
C TYR A 37 -13.54 22.47 -0.70
N LEU A 38 -14.37 23.11 -1.52
CA LEU A 38 -15.69 23.62 -1.09
C LEU A 38 -16.64 22.47 -0.76
N ILE A 39 -16.58 21.39 -1.55
CA ILE A 39 -17.34 20.16 -1.27
C ILE A 39 -16.79 19.47 -0.03
N ASP A 40 -15.48 19.30 0.03
CA ASP A 40 -14.81 18.63 1.15
C ASP A 40 -15.16 19.30 2.48
N GLU A 41 -15.08 20.63 2.54
CA GLU A 41 -15.41 21.38 3.75
C GLU A 41 -16.92 21.32 4.08
N ALA A 42 -17.80 21.45 3.08
CA ALA A 42 -19.23 21.28 3.31
C ALA A 42 -19.58 19.88 3.88
N LEU A 43 -18.86 18.85 3.47
CA LEU A 43 -19.00 17.49 4.00
C LEU A 43 -18.45 17.36 5.42
N MET A 44 -17.33 18.01 5.74
CA MET A 44 -16.78 17.98 7.10
C MET A 44 -17.73 18.66 8.10
N GLU A 45 -18.35 19.77 7.72
CA GLU A 45 -19.28 20.51 8.58
C GLU A 45 -20.64 19.82 8.79
N CYS A 46 -21.19 19.18 7.75
CA CYS A 46 -22.57 18.71 7.82
C CYS A 46 -22.80 17.53 8.79
N ASP A 47 -24.03 17.39 9.29
CA ASP A 47 -24.50 16.22 10.04
C ASP A 47 -25.18 15.18 9.14
N ALA A 48 -25.74 15.65 8.02
CA ALA A 48 -26.43 14.83 7.04
C ALA A 48 -26.25 15.35 5.62
N VAL A 49 -26.42 14.47 4.64
CA VAL A 49 -26.34 14.83 3.22
C VAL A 49 -27.52 14.27 2.43
N ILE A 50 -28.14 15.11 1.61
CA ILE A 50 -29.09 14.66 0.59
C ILE A 50 -28.42 14.85 -0.76
N VAL A 51 -28.29 13.77 -1.51
CA VAL A 51 -27.58 13.74 -2.79
C VAL A 51 -28.60 13.52 -3.91
N GLY A 52 -28.71 14.48 -4.81
CA GLY A 52 -29.61 14.42 -5.96
C GLY A 52 -28.83 14.39 -7.27
N SER A 53 -29.26 13.56 -8.22
CA SER A 53 -28.72 13.61 -9.59
C SER A 53 -29.79 13.34 -10.65
N PRO A 54 -29.83 14.14 -11.74
CA PRO A 54 -30.60 13.78 -12.92
C PRO A 54 -29.96 12.59 -13.65
N THR A 55 -30.80 11.84 -14.38
CA THR A 55 -30.40 10.64 -15.11
C THR A 55 -29.99 10.98 -16.55
N TYR A 56 -28.78 10.59 -16.92
CA TYR A 56 -28.27 10.64 -18.29
C TYR A 56 -27.79 9.25 -18.69
N VAL A 57 -28.41 8.66 -19.71
CA VAL A 57 -28.03 7.32 -20.25
C VAL A 57 -27.93 6.28 -19.13
N LEU A 58 -29.02 6.10 -18.38
CA LEU A 58 -29.18 5.13 -17.27
C LEU A 58 -28.47 5.45 -15.95
N SER A 59 -27.56 6.42 -15.92
CA SER A 59 -26.69 6.72 -14.76
C SER A 59 -26.71 8.20 -14.36
N PRO A 60 -26.12 8.57 -13.21
CA PRO A 60 -25.96 9.97 -12.81
C PRO A 60 -25.12 10.78 -13.82
N THR A 61 -25.06 12.10 -13.63
CA THR A 61 -24.25 12.97 -14.49
C THR A 61 -22.75 12.64 -14.41
N GLY A 62 -21.99 12.90 -15.49
CA GLY A 62 -20.53 12.73 -15.47
C GLY A 62 -19.83 13.63 -14.43
N ARG A 63 -20.42 14.78 -14.10
CA ARG A 63 -19.93 15.65 -13.03
C ARG A 63 -20.17 15.06 -11.65
N PHE A 64 -21.29 14.39 -11.42
CA PHE A 64 -21.52 13.63 -10.19
C PHE A 64 -20.43 12.55 -10.01
N LYS A 65 -20.15 11.78 -11.07
CA LYS A 65 -19.08 10.78 -11.04
C LYS A 65 -17.71 11.39 -10.76
N THR A 66 -17.43 12.55 -11.36
CA THR A 66 -16.18 13.31 -11.12
C THR A 66 -16.01 13.64 -9.63
N VAL A 67 -17.07 14.06 -8.93
CA VAL A 67 -17.03 14.29 -7.49
C VAL A 67 -16.81 12.99 -6.71
N CYS A 68 -17.49 11.91 -7.08
CA CYS A 68 -17.32 10.60 -6.42
C CYS A 68 -15.88 10.10 -6.54
N ASP A 69 -15.26 10.21 -7.72
CA ASP A 69 -13.86 9.81 -7.95
C ASP A 69 -12.85 10.64 -7.12
N ARG A 70 -13.26 11.83 -6.66
CA ARG A 70 -12.47 12.72 -5.81
C ARG A 70 -12.67 12.42 -4.32
N ILE A 71 -13.84 11.88 -3.93
CA ILE A 71 -14.16 11.33 -2.59
C ILE A 71 -13.63 9.87 -2.48
N GLY A 72 -12.51 9.59 -3.16
CA GLY A 72 -11.92 8.26 -3.29
C GLY A 72 -11.24 7.73 -2.01
N PRO A 73 -10.17 6.91 -2.13
CA PRO A 73 -9.53 6.26 -0.98
C PRO A 73 -9.03 7.19 0.14
N SER A 74 -8.69 8.45 -0.17
CA SER A 74 -8.29 9.44 0.84
C SER A 74 -9.43 9.84 1.78
N HIS A 75 -10.68 9.60 1.37
CA HIS A 75 -11.88 9.88 2.13
C HIS A 75 -12.48 8.63 2.77
N ASP A 76 -11.85 7.47 2.57
CA ASP A 76 -12.25 6.26 3.25
C ASP A 76 -12.03 6.40 4.76
N ILE A 77 -13.11 6.22 5.51
CA ILE A 77 -13.11 6.40 6.96
C ILE A 77 -12.13 5.45 7.66
N THR A 78 -11.92 4.23 7.14
CA THR A 78 -11.02 3.26 7.76
C THR A 78 -9.54 3.62 7.53
N PHE A 79 -9.19 4.13 6.35
CA PHE A 79 -7.84 4.65 6.11
C PHE A 79 -7.55 5.88 6.97
N ARG A 80 -8.48 6.84 6.99
CA ARG A 80 -8.31 8.07 7.78
C ARG A 80 -8.20 7.78 9.27
N LYS A 81 -9.05 6.90 9.81
CA LYS A 81 -9.05 6.58 11.24
C LYS A 81 -7.77 5.85 11.65
N ALA A 82 -7.35 4.84 10.88
CA ALA A 82 -6.09 4.15 11.13
C ALA A 82 -4.89 5.12 11.12
N THR A 83 -4.77 5.97 10.10
CA THR A 83 -3.69 6.95 10.03
C THR A 83 -3.73 7.97 11.17
N TYR A 84 -4.91 8.42 11.58
CA TYR A 84 -5.06 9.36 12.70
C TYR A 84 -4.65 8.72 14.03
N GLU A 85 -5.08 7.49 14.30
CA GLU A 85 -4.74 6.76 15.52
C GLU A 85 -3.24 6.41 15.58
N GLU A 86 -2.68 5.90 14.49
CA GLU A 86 -1.25 5.61 14.34
C GLU A 86 -0.40 6.88 14.53
N GLY A 87 -0.80 7.98 13.90
CA GLY A 87 -0.10 9.27 14.01
C GLY A 87 -0.19 9.89 15.40
N THR A 88 -1.35 9.77 16.06
CA THR A 88 -1.54 10.22 17.46
C THR A 88 -0.66 9.40 18.41
N ALA A 89 -0.60 8.07 18.23
CA ALA A 89 0.27 7.20 19.02
C ALA A 89 1.76 7.52 18.80
N ALA A 90 2.13 7.95 17.60
CA ALA A 90 3.47 8.41 17.24
C ALA A 90 3.77 9.87 17.65
N GLY A 91 2.86 10.55 18.36
CA GLY A 91 3.08 11.91 18.86
C GLY A 91 3.03 13.02 17.81
N LYS A 92 2.43 12.78 16.63
CA LYS A 92 2.27 13.80 15.59
C LYS A 92 1.28 14.89 16.00
N ALA A 93 1.51 16.10 15.52
CA ALA A 93 0.62 17.24 15.74
C ALA A 93 -0.71 17.03 14.98
N LYS A 94 -1.83 17.49 15.55
CA LYS A 94 -3.17 17.26 14.99
C LYS A 94 -3.34 17.84 13.58
N GLU A 95 -2.72 18.98 13.32
CA GLU A 95 -2.74 19.70 12.04
C GLU A 95 -2.15 18.91 10.86
N ASP A 96 -1.29 17.92 11.17
CA ASP A 96 -0.63 17.02 10.23
C ASP A 96 -1.38 15.70 10.03
N LEU A 97 -2.44 15.46 10.80
CA LEU A 97 -3.27 14.26 10.73
C LEU A 97 -4.52 14.49 9.87
N PRO A 98 -5.18 13.40 9.40
CA PRO A 98 -6.50 13.50 8.77
C PRO A 98 -7.47 14.31 9.63
N ASP A 99 -8.33 15.11 8.99
CA ASP A 99 -9.31 15.95 9.69
C ASP A 99 -10.22 15.10 10.60
N GLU A 100 -10.22 15.39 11.91
CA GLU A 100 -11.00 14.62 12.90
C GLU A 100 -12.51 14.69 12.65
N ARG A 101 -13.00 15.74 11.97
CA ARG A 101 -14.42 15.86 11.55
C ARG A 101 -14.82 14.77 10.57
N SER A 102 -13.86 14.14 9.89
CA SER A 102 -14.14 13.00 8.99
C SER A 102 -14.70 11.78 9.73
N PHE A 103 -14.47 11.65 11.04
CA PHE A 103 -14.96 10.53 11.85
C PHE A 103 -16.39 10.73 12.38
N LYS A 104 -16.97 11.91 12.15
CA LYS A 104 -18.35 12.22 12.51
C LYS A 104 -19.30 11.26 11.78
N LYS A 105 -20.17 10.60 12.53
CA LYS A 105 -21.23 9.76 11.97
C LYS A 105 -22.25 10.65 11.27
N ARG A 106 -22.57 10.32 10.01
CA ARG A 106 -23.51 11.07 9.19
C ARG A 106 -24.58 10.15 8.66
N VAL A 107 -25.77 10.70 8.46
CA VAL A 107 -26.84 10.03 7.71
C VAL A 107 -27.02 10.69 6.35
N GLY A 108 -27.55 9.95 5.39
CA GLY A 108 -27.80 10.49 4.06
C GLY A 108 -29.04 9.95 3.38
N ALA A 109 -29.41 10.61 2.30
CA ALA A 109 -30.46 10.15 1.40
C ALA A 109 -30.08 10.38 -0.07
N LEU A 110 -30.57 9.51 -0.96
CA LEU A 110 -30.27 9.53 -2.38
C LEU A 110 -31.54 9.80 -3.21
N LEU A 111 -31.45 10.70 -4.19
CA LEU A 111 -32.56 11.05 -5.07
C LEU A 111 -32.14 11.00 -6.54
N SER A 112 -32.78 10.12 -7.31
CA SER A 112 -32.63 10.12 -8.77
C SER A 112 -33.85 10.77 -9.45
N VAL A 113 -33.61 11.50 -10.54
CA VAL A 113 -34.68 12.09 -11.36
C VAL A 113 -34.44 11.76 -12.83
N GLY A 114 -35.42 11.21 -13.53
CA GLY A 114 -35.31 10.86 -14.94
C GLY A 114 -36.57 11.11 -15.75
N GLY A 115 -36.39 11.48 -17.02
CA GLY A 115 -37.49 11.84 -17.91
C GLY A 115 -38.21 10.68 -18.57
N ALA A 116 -37.65 9.47 -18.53
CA ALA A 116 -38.22 8.32 -19.23
C ALA A 116 -39.52 7.83 -18.57
N MET A 117 -40.42 7.30 -19.40
CA MET A 117 -41.73 6.83 -18.92
C MET A 117 -41.68 5.48 -18.21
N THR A 118 -40.59 4.72 -18.37
CA THR A 118 -40.39 3.41 -17.74
C THR A 118 -39.26 3.45 -16.73
N LYS A 119 -39.47 2.85 -15.54
CA LYS A 119 -38.53 2.87 -14.41
C LYS A 119 -37.17 2.24 -14.76
N ASN A 120 -37.13 1.27 -15.68
CA ASN A 120 -35.90 0.58 -16.08
C ASN A 120 -34.80 1.49 -16.65
N TRP A 121 -35.14 2.72 -17.09
CA TRP A 121 -34.14 3.71 -17.50
C TRP A 121 -33.38 4.33 -16.33
N LEU A 122 -33.71 3.99 -15.08
CA LEU A 122 -33.00 4.43 -13.88
C LEU A 122 -32.09 3.34 -13.30
N ALA A 123 -31.93 2.19 -13.97
CA ALA A 123 -31.37 0.98 -13.38
C ALA A 123 -29.99 1.13 -12.71
N PHE A 124 -29.13 2.05 -13.18
CA PHE A 124 -27.81 2.29 -12.57
C PHE A 124 -27.76 3.52 -11.65
N MET A 125 -28.87 4.24 -11.44
CA MET A 125 -28.88 5.49 -10.67
C MET A 125 -28.51 5.26 -9.21
N LEU A 126 -29.42 4.68 -8.42
CA LEU A 126 -29.18 4.50 -6.98
C LEU A 126 -27.91 3.68 -6.70
N PRO A 127 -27.63 2.56 -7.40
CA PRO A 127 -26.39 1.82 -7.19
C PRO A 127 -25.12 2.66 -7.40
N THR A 128 -25.07 3.51 -8.43
CA THR A 128 -23.91 4.38 -8.69
C THR A 128 -23.84 5.54 -7.69
N MET A 129 -24.99 6.05 -7.23
CA MET A 129 -25.02 7.16 -6.27
C MET A 129 -24.44 6.80 -4.90
N TYR A 130 -24.42 5.52 -4.53
CA TYR A 130 -23.72 5.03 -3.33
C TYR A 130 -22.21 5.28 -3.35
N GLU A 131 -21.58 5.48 -4.52
CA GLU A 131 -20.16 5.82 -4.61
C GLU A 131 -19.83 7.11 -3.85
N PHE A 132 -20.78 8.03 -3.71
CA PHE A 132 -20.60 9.27 -2.96
C PHE A 132 -20.54 9.05 -1.45
N THR A 133 -21.41 8.17 -0.92
CA THR A 133 -21.62 8.01 0.52
C THR A 133 -20.71 6.95 1.14
N MET A 134 -20.34 5.95 0.33
CA MET A 134 -19.64 4.76 0.80
C MET A 134 -18.28 5.07 1.44
N SER A 135 -17.38 5.82 0.80
CA SER A 135 -16.02 6.02 1.34
C SER A 135 -16.06 6.65 2.75
N MET A 136 -16.87 7.69 2.92
CA MET A 136 -16.95 8.43 4.18
C MET A 136 -17.80 7.74 5.26
N GLY A 137 -18.37 6.56 4.97
CA GLY A 137 -19.23 5.85 5.91
C GLY A 137 -20.51 6.61 6.24
N ILE A 138 -21.11 7.26 5.25
CA ILE A 138 -22.40 7.95 5.40
C ILE A 138 -23.53 6.90 5.30
N ASP A 139 -24.33 6.79 6.35
CA ASP A 139 -25.43 5.81 6.41
C ASP A 139 -26.63 6.32 5.61
N VAL A 140 -26.90 5.70 4.46
CA VAL A 140 -28.08 6.03 3.64
C VAL A 140 -29.32 5.39 4.27
N ILE A 141 -30.25 6.22 4.72
CA ILE A 141 -31.46 5.80 5.44
C ILE A 141 -32.75 5.96 4.63
N ASP A 142 -32.68 6.66 3.50
CA ASP A 142 -33.82 6.90 2.62
C ASP A 142 -33.33 7.09 1.18
N MET A 143 -34.10 6.66 0.20
CA MET A 143 -33.85 6.97 -1.20
C MET A 143 -35.15 7.05 -2.01
N HIS A 144 -35.07 7.71 -3.16
CA HIS A 144 -36.22 7.87 -4.05
C HIS A 144 -35.80 7.91 -5.51
N GLU A 145 -36.59 7.26 -6.37
CA GLU A 145 -36.44 7.28 -7.82
C GLU A 145 -37.63 7.95 -8.49
N TYR A 146 -37.43 9.19 -8.93
CA TYR A 146 -38.46 9.91 -9.67
C TYR A 146 -38.28 9.76 -11.18
N TYR A 147 -39.05 8.88 -11.82
CA TYR A 147 -39.13 8.76 -13.28
C TYR A 147 -40.36 9.52 -13.83
N LYS A 148 -40.43 9.76 -15.15
CA LYS A 148 -41.44 10.60 -15.84
C LYS A 148 -41.27 12.12 -15.64
N ALA A 149 -40.10 12.55 -15.21
CA ALA A 149 -39.80 13.95 -14.95
C ALA A 149 -38.95 14.57 -16.08
N MET A 150 -39.55 14.80 -17.24
CA MET A 150 -38.80 15.22 -18.44
C MET A 150 -38.35 16.69 -18.41
N SER A 151 -39.04 17.54 -17.64
CA SER A 151 -38.77 18.97 -17.54
C SER A 151 -38.98 19.45 -16.09
N CYS A 152 -38.49 20.66 -15.77
CA CYS A 152 -38.55 21.17 -14.40
C CYS A 152 -39.98 21.34 -13.87
N GLU A 153 -40.96 21.60 -14.74
CA GLU A 153 -42.37 21.72 -14.38
C GLU A 153 -42.94 20.41 -13.84
N HIS A 154 -42.44 19.26 -14.34
CA HIS A 154 -42.81 17.94 -13.83
C HIS A 154 -42.29 17.71 -12.40
N VAL A 155 -41.31 18.48 -11.92
CA VAL A 155 -40.79 18.34 -10.55
C VAL A 155 -41.55 19.26 -9.61
N LEU A 156 -41.52 20.57 -9.85
CA LEU A 156 -42.06 21.56 -8.91
C LEU A 156 -43.60 21.60 -8.87
N GLY A 157 -44.27 21.17 -9.94
CA GLY A 157 -45.74 21.12 -10.03
C GLY A 157 -46.37 19.82 -9.53
N ASN A 158 -45.59 18.85 -9.05
CA ASN A 158 -46.08 17.55 -8.64
C ASN A 158 -46.16 17.45 -7.11
N GLU A 159 -47.36 17.66 -6.54
CA GLU A 159 -47.57 17.67 -5.08
C GLU A 159 -47.15 16.37 -4.39
N GLU A 160 -47.37 15.22 -5.03
CA GLU A 160 -46.99 13.91 -4.50
C GLU A 160 -45.46 13.81 -4.35
N GLN A 161 -44.72 14.21 -5.38
CA GLN A 161 -43.25 14.20 -5.36
C GLN A 161 -42.70 15.23 -4.37
N MET A 162 -43.34 16.40 -4.28
CA MET A 162 -42.96 17.41 -3.28
C MET A 162 -43.22 16.92 -1.85
N GLU A 163 -44.32 16.21 -1.59
CA GLU A 163 -44.56 15.61 -0.27
C GLU A 163 -43.57 14.50 0.03
N ARG A 164 -43.20 13.68 -0.97
CA ARG A 164 -42.16 12.67 -0.81
C ARG A 164 -40.83 13.27 -0.38
N MET A 165 -40.45 14.42 -0.94
CA MET A 165 -39.24 15.15 -0.54
C MET A 165 -39.36 15.75 0.87
N ARG A 166 -40.55 16.21 1.27
CA ARG A 166 -40.80 16.64 2.66
C ARG A 166 -40.64 15.47 3.63
N THR A 167 -41.17 14.29 3.29
CA THR A 167 -40.99 13.07 4.09
C THR A 167 -39.51 12.68 4.19
N MET A 168 -38.76 12.71 3.10
CA MET A 168 -37.30 12.46 3.13
C MET A 168 -36.56 13.43 4.07
N GLY A 169 -36.92 14.72 4.03
CA GLY A 169 -36.37 15.70 4.97
C GLY A 169 -36.73 15.40 6.43
N ARG A 170 -37.98 14.99 6.71
CA ARG A 170 -38.41 14.57 8.06
C ARG A 170 -37.65 13.31 8.51
N ASN A 171 -37.43 12.36 7.62
CA ASN A 171 -36.68 11.13 7.91
C ASN A 171 -35.24 11.44 8.34
N ILE A 172 -34.55 12.33 7.62
CA ILE A 172 -33.21 12.81 8.00
C ILE A 172 -33.24 13.50 9.36
N ALA A 173 -34.17 14.42 9.59
CA ALA A 173 -34.29 15.13 10.87
C ALA A 173 -34.55 14.17 12.04
N GLN A 174 -35.41 13.16 11.86
CA GLN A 174 -35.70 12.15 12.87
C GLN A 174 -34.48 11.26 13.15
N ALA A 175 -33.71 10.88 12.12
CA ALA A 175 -32.50 10.10 12.32
C ALA A 175 -31.41 10.88 13.07
N LEU A 176 -31.26 12.17 12.77
CA LEU A 176 -30.35 13.06 13.52
C LEU A 176 -30.78 13.27 14.97
N ALA A 177 -32.08 13.21 15.26
CA ALA A 177 -32.62 13.34 16.61
C ALA A 177 -32.68 11.99 17.37
N ALA A 178 -32.20 10.90 16.79
CA ALA A 178 -32.27 9.57 17.41
C ALA A 178 -31.29 9.43 18.59
N ASP A 179 -31.77 8.86 19.70
CA ASP A 179 -30.97 8.63 20.91
C ASP A 179 -30.05 7.39 20.81
N THR A 180 -30.34 6.48 19.87
CA THR A 180 -29.61 5.23 19.68
C THR A 180 -29.07 5.10 18.26
N GLU A 181 -27.94 4.39 18.13
CA GLU A 181 -27.35 4.12 16.83
C GLU A 181 -28.28 3.29 15.94
N GLU A 182 -28.95 2.29 16.52
CA GLU A 182 -29.92 1.45 15.82
C GLU A 182 -31.01 2.30 15.17
N GLU A 183 -31.58 3.25 15.92
CA GLU A 183 -32.62 4.09 15.36
C GLU A 183 -32.03 5.14 14.40
N ARG A 184 -30.82 5.67 14.65
CA ARG A 184 -30.14 6.60 13.71
C ARG A 184 -29.99 6.00 12.31
N VAL A 185 -29.59 4.73 12.20
CA VAL A 185 -29.27 4.08 10.91
C VAL A 185 -30.43 3.30 10.30
N LYS A 186 -31.56 3.23 10.99
CA LYS A 186 -32.75 2.49 10.51
C LYS A 186 -33.22 2.99 9.15
N TRP A 187 -33.61 2.05 8.29
CA TRP A 187 -34.24 2.35 7.01
C TRP A 187 -35.57 3.08 7.20
N ARG A 188 -35.78 4.15 6.44
CA ARG A 188 -36.95 5.02 6.47
C ARG A 188 -37.54 5.31 5.09
N GLY A 189 -36.97 4.72 4.04
CA GLY A 189 -37.54 4.83 2.69
C GLY A 189 -38.86 4.07 2.57
N GLU A 190 -39.67 4.46 1.59
CA GLU A 190 -41.00 3.87 1.36
C GLU A 190 -40.93 2.44 0.81
N GLU A 191 -39.93 2.15 -0.02
CA GLU A 191 -39.72 0.83 -0.63
C GLU A 191 -38.49 0.16 0.00
N GLU A 192 -38.64 -1.09 0.44
CA GLU A 192 -37.50 -1.97 0.71
C GLU A 192 -37.14 -2.68 -0.59
N GLY A 193 -35.95 -2.43 -1.13
CA GLY A 193 -35.48 -3.21 -2.26
C GLY A 193 -34.87 -4.54 -1.85
N VAL A 194 -34.42 -5.31 -2.85
CA VAL A 194 -34.02 -6.71 -2.66
C VAL A 194 -32.83 -6.89 -1.70
N CYS A 195 -31.85 -6.00 -1.72
CA CYS A 195 -30.73 -6.07 -0.77
C CYS A 195 -31.12 -5.44 0.59
N PRO A 196 -31.06 -6.16 1.73
CA PRO A 196 -31.49 -5.62 3.03
C PRO A 196 -30.53 -4.59 3.63
N VAL A 197 -29.39 -4.31 2.98
CA VAL A 197 -28.36 -3.39 3.50
C VAL A 197 -28.38 -2.04 2.78
N CYS A 198 -28.38 -2.05 1.44
CA CYS A 198 -28.45 -0.82 0.65
C CYS A 198 -29.84 -0.57 0.04
N HIS A 199 -30.78 -1.48 0.24
CA HIS A 199 -32.14 -1.42 -0.30
C HIS A 199 -32.22 -1.30 -1.83
N CYS A 200 -31.13 -1.52 -2.57
CA CYS A 200 -31.15 -1.53 -4.03
C CYS A 200 -31.68 -2.86 -4.58
N ASP A 201 -32.33 -2.79 -5.75
CA ASP A 201 -32.87 -3.95 -6.46
C ASP A 201 -31.87 -4.60 -7.43
N MET A 202 -30.82 -3.88 -7.80
CA MET A 202 -29.83 -4.38 -8.76
C MET A 202 -28.99 -5.49 -8.11
N LEU A 203 -29.01 -6.68 -8.72
CA LEU A 203 -28.18 -7.82 -8.36
C LEU A 203 -27.40 -8.31 -9.59
N THR A 204 -26.23 -8.87 -9.33
CA THR A 204 -25.43 -9.60 -10.32
C THR A 204 -25.50 -11.09 -10.02
N VAL A 205 -25.27 -11.93 -11.03
CA VAL A 205 -25.27 -13.40 -10.89
C VAL A 205 -23.83 -13.89 -10.96
N SER A 206 -23.45 -14.79 -10.05
CA SER A 206 -22.12 -15.40 -10.05
C SER A 206 -21.85 -16.17 -11.36
N LYS A 207 -20.58 -16.28 -11.75
CA LYS A 207 -20.22 -16.92 -13.03
C LYS A 207 -20.62 -18.40 -13.10
N ASP A 208 -20.52 -19.11 -11.98
CA ASP A 208 -20.97 -20.49 -11.81
C ASP A 208 -22.48 -20.62 -11.61
N ARG A 209 -23.20 -19.49 -11.52
CA ARG A 209 -24.67 -19.38 -11.40
C ARG A 209 -25.22 -19.98 -10.12
N THR A 210 -24.43 -20.03 -9.06
CA THR A 210 -24.79 -20.59 -7.76
C THR A 210 -25.22 -19.54 -6.74
N SER A 211 -24.92 -18.26 -6.98
CA SER A 211 -25.27 -17.17 -6.08
C SER A 211 -25.58 -15.88 -6.84
N VAL A 212 -26.14 -14.92 -6.09
CA VAL A 212 -26.29 -13.53 -6.53
C VAL A 212 -25.48 -12.61 -5.63
N GLU A 213 -24.99 -11.50 -6.18
CA GLU A 213 -24.21 -10.51 -5.44
C GLU A 213 -24.83 -9.12 -5.60
N CYS A 214 -24.93 -8.38 -4.49
CA CYS A 214 -25.27 -6.97 -4.52
C CYS A 214 -24.04 -6.13 -4.92
N PRO A 215 -24.06 -5.41 -6.06
CA PRO A 215 -22.89 -4.66 -6.55
C PRO A 215 -22.51 -3.48 -5.65
N VAL A 216 -23.46 -2.95 -4.88
CA VAL A 216 -23.21 -1.86 -3.92
C VAL A 216 -22.54 -2.40 -2.65
N CYS A 217 -23.11 -3.44 -2.06
CA CYS A 217 -22.67 -3.96 -0.76
C CYS A 217 -21.52 -4.96 -0.87
N GLY A 218 -21.36 -5.65 -2.00
CA GLY A 218 -20.41 -6.77 -2.16
C GLY A 218 -20.79 -8.02 -1.38
N ILE A 219 -22.08 -8.20 -1.10
CA ILE A 219 -22.58 -9.32 -0.29
C ILE A 219 -23.21 -10.38 -1.18
N GLU A 220 -22.97 -11.64 -0.83
CA GLU A 220 -23.50 -12.80 -1.56
C GLU A 220 -24.82 -13.27 -0.95
N GLY A 221 -25.74 -13.68 -1.81
CA GLY A 221 -27.05 -14.18 -1.46
C GLY A 221 -27.46 -15.39 -2.29
N GLN A 222 -28.53 -16.05 -1.84
CA GLN A 222 -29.12 -17.21 -2.49
C GLN A 222 -30.46 -16.85 -3.11
N ILE A 223 -30.69 -17.33 -4.34
CA ILE A 223 -31.91 -17.09 -5.10
C ILE A 223 -32.80 -18.35 -5.09
N GLU A 224 -34.07 -18.16 -4.78
CA GLU A 224 -35.10 -19.19 -4.86
C GLU A 224 -36.28 -18.66 -5.67
N VAL A 225 -36.84 -19.49 -6.56
CA VAL A 225 -38.09 -19.16 -7.25
C VAL A 225 -39.21 -19.95 -6.61
N LYS A 226 -40.14 -19.24 -5.96
CA LYS A 226 -41.31 -19.82 -5.30
C LYS A 226 -42.56 -19.08 -5.73
N ASP A 227 -43.61 -19.83 -6.09
CA ASP A 227 -44.89 -19.26 -6.53
C ASP A 227 -44.75 -18.20 -7.65
N ALA A 228 -43.86 -18.47 -8.62
CA ALA A 228 -43.49 -17.57 -9.72
C ALA A 228 -42.88 -16.21 -9.29
N LYS A 229 -42.42 -16.09 -8.05
CA LYS A 229 -41.69 -14.93 -7.52
C LYS A 229 -40.23 -15.30 -7.23
N ILE A 230 -39.35 -14.33 -7.47
CA ILE A 230 -37.94 -14.41 -7.10
C ILE A 230 -37.81 -13.99 -5.64
N HIS A 231 -37.24 -14.86 -4.83
CA HIS A 231 -36.84 -14.58 -3.46
C HIS A 231 -35.32 -14.61 -3.38
N VAL A 232 -34.73 -13.58 -2.78
CA VAL A 232 -33.29 -13.53 -2.53
C VAL A 232 -33.09 -13.41 -1.03
N SER A 233 -32.21 -14.23 -0.49
CA SER A 233 -31.84 -14.22 0.93
C SER A 233 -30.36 -13.94 1.11
N PHE A 234 -30.03 -13.13 2.10
CA PHE A 234 -28.66 -12.80 2.50
C PHE A 234 -28.49 -13.20 3.96
N SER A 235 -27.49 -14.00 4.28
CA SER A 235 -27.23 -14.38 5.67
C SER A 235 -26.83 -13.15 6.50
N GLU A 236 -27.08 -13.18 7.81
CA GLU A 236 -26.63 -12.09 8.70
C GLU A 236 -25.12 -11.85 8.60
N GLN A 237 -24.33 -12.91 8.44
CA GLN A 237 -22.89 -12.81 8.22
C GLN A 237 -22.56 -12.00 6.97
N GLN A 238 -23.23 -12.26 5.85
CA GLN A 238 -23.04 -11.50 4.61
C GLN A 238 -23.50 -10.04 4.78
N GLN A 239 -24.60 -9.79 5.49
CA GLN A 239 -25.06 -8.44 5.76
C GLN A 239 -24.05 -7.62 6.60
N GLN A 240 -23.41 -8.24 7.59
CA GLN A 240 -22.34 -7.60 8.39
C GLN A 240 -21.06 -7.36 7.58
N ARG A 241 -20.74 -8.26 6.64
CA ARG A 241 -19.60 -8.14 5.72
C ARG A 241 -19.78 -7.05 4.65
N SER A 242 -20.95 -6.42 4.56
CA SER A 242 -21.19 -5.35 3.59
C SER A 242 -20.12 -4.27 3.65
N ARG A 243 -19.61 -3.84 2.49
CA ARG A 243 -18.68 -2.70 2.38
C ARG A 243 -19.28 -1.35 2.77
N LEU A 244 -20.58 -1.32 3.11
CA LEU A 244 -21.24 -0.16 3.73
C LEU A 244 -21.15 -0.19 5.27
N ARG A 245 -20.88 -1.34 5.88
CA ARG A 245 -20.67 -1.52 7.32
C ARG A 245 -19.19 -1.42 7.67
N TRP A 246 -18.89 -1.23 8.97
CA TRP A 246 -17.51 -1.09 9.45
C TRP A 246 -16.63 -2.29 9.09
N ASP A 247 -17.10 -3.51 9.37
CA ASP A 247 -16.31 -4.73 9.18
C ASP A 247 -15.96 -4.98 7.71
N GLY A 248 -16.92 -4.78 6.79
CA GLY A 248 -16.66 -4.90 5.35
C GLY A 248 -15.72 -3.82 4.81
N LYS A 249 -15.80 -2.58 5.33
CA LYS A 249 -14.82 -1.54 4.98
C LYS A 249 -13.42 -1.89 5.48
N LEU A 250 -13.32 -2.41 6.70
CA LEU A 250 -12.05 -2.85 7.27
C LEU A 250 -11.46 -4.05 6.51
N GLU A 251 -12.31 -4.99 6.08
CA GLU A 251 -11.90 -6.09 5.19
C GLU A 251 -11.29 -5.54 3.90
N HIS A 252 -11.97 -4.60 3.25
CA HIS A 252 -11.49 -4.00 2.01
C HIS A 252 -10.21 -3.17 2.20
N SER A 253 -10.12 -2.32 3.22
CA SER A 253 -8.89 -1.54 3.44
C SER A 253 -7.71 -2.43 3.84
N THR A 254 -7.96 -3.51 4.57
CA THR A 254 -6.95 -4.55 4.85
C THR A 254 -6.51 -5.25 3.58
N GLU A 255 -7.45 -5.64 2.71
CA GLU A 255 -7.15 -6.21 1.40
C GLU A 255 -6.27 -5.28 0.58
N ILE A 256 -6.60 -3.98 0.51
CA ILE A 256 -5.79 -3.01 -0.20
C ILE A 256 -4.38 -2.94 0.39
N LYS A 257 -4.26 -2.75 1.71
CA LYS A 257 -2.95 -2.68 2.41
C LYS A 257 -2.09 -3.94 2.21
N THR A 258 -2.70 -5.11 2.14
CA THR A 258 -1.98 -6.40 2.16
C THR A 258 -1.85 -7.07 0.80
N LYS A 259 -2.70 -6.72 -0.18
CA LYS A 259 -2.81 -7.42 -1.47
C LYS A 259 -2.82 -6.51 -2.70
N ALA A 260 -3.35 -5.29 -2.61
CA ALA A 260 -3.51 -4.40 -3.77
C ALA A 260 -2.45 -3.30 -3.89
N VAL A 261 -1.77 -2.95 -2.79
CA VAL A 261 -0.59 -2.09 -2.85
C VAL A 261 0.49 -2.85 -3.62
N GLY A 262 0.75 -2.38 -4.84
CA GLY A 262 1.76 -2.96 -5.72
C GLY A 262 3.18 -2.86 -5.14
N PRO A 263 4.13 -3.61 -5.70
CA PRO A 263 5.53 -3.52 -5.31
C PRO A 263 6.01 -2.06 -5.43
N GLY A 264 6.52 -1.46 -4.34
CA GLY A 264 7.13 -0.12 -4.37
C GLY A 264 6.59 0.95 -3.43
N GLN A 265 5.65 0.66 -2.52
CA GLN A 265 5.08 1.68 -1.61
C GLN A 265 5.37 1.48 -0.11
N TYR A 266 6.08 0.42 0.24
CA TYR A 266 6.79 0.24 1.51
C TYR A 266 8.14 -0.45 1.20
N ALA A 267 9.13 -0.33 2.07
CA ALA A 267 10.35 -1.13 2.01
C ALA A 267 9.95 -2.62 1.88
N GLY A 268 10.38 -3.30 0.80
CA GLY A 268 9.95 -4.67 0.48
C GLY A 268 9.26 -4.83 -0.88
N VAL A 269 9.87 -4.32 -1.95
CA VAL A 269 9.35 -4.48 -3.33
C VAL A 269 9.50 -5.94 -3.79
N SER A 270 8.39 -6.67 -3.95
CA SER A 270 8.38 -7.99 -4.59
C SER A 270 8.02 -7.88 -6.08
N HIS A 271 9.03 -7.70 -6.95
CA HIS A 271 8.83 -7.61 -8.40
C HIS A 271 8.39 -8.93 -9.05
N ILE A 272 8.61 -10.04 -8.36
CA ILE A 272 8.20 -11.40 -8.74
C ILE A 272 7.47 -11.99 -7.53
N ASP A 273 6.21 -12.40 -7.70
CA ASP A 273 5.43 -13.08 -6.67
C ASP A 273 5.89 -14.54 -6.57
N VAL A 274 6.96 -14.77 -5.80
CA VAL A 274 7.58 -16.11 -5.67
C VAL A 274 6.67 -17.14 -5.02
N ALA A 275 5.66 -16.70 -4.25
CA ALA A 275 4.71 -17.62 -3.61
C ALA A 275 3.75 -18.26 -4.63
N LYS A 276 3.58 -17.65 -5.80
CA LYS A 276 2.73 -18.18 -6.89
C LYS A 276 3.52 -18.58 -8.13
N LEU A 277 4.85 -18.45 -8.10
CA LEU A 277 5.70 -18.70 -9.25
C LEU A 277 5.67 -20.18 -9.64
N ASP A 278 5.15 -20.45 -10.83
CA ASP A 278 5.22 -21.77 -11.45
C ASP A 278 6.26 -21.80 -12.60
N ARG A 279 6.50 -23.01 -13.13
CA ARG A 279 7.48 -23.20 -14.21
C ARG A 279 7.13 -22.41 -15.48
N SER A 280 5.85 -22.28 -15.82
CA SER A 280 5.40 -21.56 -17.01
C SER A 280 5.66 -20.06 -16.88
N GLN A 281 5.39 -19.50 -15.70
CA GLN A 281 5.69 -18.11 -15.37
C GLN A 281 7.20 -17.86 -15.33
N ALA A 282 7.98 -18.77 -14.73
CA ALA A 282 9.44 -18.68 -14.74
C ALA A 282 10.00 -18.68 -16.17
N ASP A 283 9.53 -19.59 -17.03
CA ASP A 283 9.93 -19.65 -18.44
C ASP A 283 9.50 -18.40 -19.22
N HIS A 284 8.37 -17.79 -18.86
CA HIS A 284 7.95 -16.50 -19.42
C HIS A 284 8.90 -15.37 -19.00
N ILE A 285 9.24 -15.26 -17.71
CA ILE A 285 10.16 -14.25 -17.18
C ILE A 285 11.52 -14.39 -17.85
N CYS A 286 12.09 -15.60 -17.90
CA CYS A 286 13.39 -15.84 -18.54
C CYS A 286 13.38 -15.47 -20.01
N ARG A 287 12.32 -15.81 -20.76
CA ARG A 287 12.17 -15.39 -22.17
C ARG A 287 12.07 -13.87 -22.30
N TYR A 288 11.27 -13.23 -21.46
CA TYR A 288 11.12 -11.77 -21.48
C TYR A 288 12.45 -11.05 -21.19
N CYS A 289 13.21 -11.52 -20.22
CA CYS A 289 14.57 -11.04 -19.94
C CYS A 289 15.49 -11.20 -21.15
N ALA A 290 15.50 -12.38 -21.77
CA ALA A 290 16.29 -12.65 -22.98
C ALA A 290 15.90 -11.73 -24.15
N ASP A 291 14.60 -11.53 -24.40
CA ASP A 291 14.08 -10.65 -25.44
C ASP A 291 14.47 -9.18 -25.23
N LYS A 292 14.70 -8.78 -23.97
CA LYS A 292 15.16 -7.44 -23.61
C LYS A 292 16.67 -7.33 -23.48
N GLY A 293 17.42 -8.43 -23.62
CA GLY A 293 18.87 -8.46 -23.43
C GLY A 293 19.28 -8.11 -22.00
N VAL A 294 18.47 -8.46 -21.01
CA VAL A 294 18.76 -8.23 -19.58
C VAL A 294 18.79 -9.55 -18.82
N VAL A 295 19.51 -9.58 -17.71
CA VAL A 295 19.58 -10.73 -16.80
C VAL A 295 19.20 -10.29 -15.38
N ILE A 296 18.66 -11.22 -14.60
CA ILE A 296 18.38 -11.01 -13.17
C ILE A 296 19.66 -11.41 -12.42
N SER A 297 20.26 -10.48 -11.67
CA SER A 297 21.51 -10.74 -10.93
C SER A 297 21.28 -11.47 -9.61
N SER A 298 20.17 -11.17 -8.93
CA SER A 298 19.75 -11.81 -7.69
C SER A 298 18.25 -11.62 -7.46
N LEU A 299 17.65 -12.45 -6.60
CA LEU A 299 16.36 -12.16 -5.99
C LEU A 299 16.58 -11.65 -4.57
N CYS A 300 15.95 -10.53 -4.21
CA CYS A 300 16.21 -9.84 -2.95
C CYS A 300 15.01 -9.90 -1.99
N TYR A 301 15.28 -10.15 -0.71
CA TYR A 301 14.29 -10.11 0.36
C TYR A 301 14.98 -9.78 1.68
N TYR A 302 14.68 -8.62 2.27
CA TYR A 302 15.47 -8.05 3.36
C TYR A 302 14.71 -7.90 4.70
N PRO A 303 14.06 -8.94 5.26
CA PRO A 303 13.49 -8.88 6.60
C PRO A 303 14.52 -9.21 7.68
N ASN A 304 14.10 -9.13 8.94
CA ASN A 304 14.88 -9.63 10.07
C ASN A 304 14.68 -11.15 10.27
N MET A 305 15.58 -11.99 9.74
CA MET A 305 15.49 -13.47 9.87
C MET A 305 15.67 -13.99 11.30
N MET A 306 16.04 -13.12 12.25
CA MET A 306 16.17 -13.44 13.67
C MET A 306 15.20 -12.60 14.52
N ASP A 307 14.05 -12.22 13.95
CA ASP A 307 13.01 -11.49 14.67
C ASP A 307 12.64 -12.23 15.98
N PRO A 308 12.50 -11.51 17.11
CA PRO A 308 12.12 -12.13 18.39
C PRO A 308 10.69 -12.68 18.38
N ASP A 309 9.81 -12.17 17.52
CA ASP A 309 8.49 -12.77 17.28
C ASP A 309 8.67 -14.03 16.42
N VAL A 310 8.39 -15.18 17.02
CA VAL A 310 8.59 -16.50 16.41
C VAL A 310 7.71 -16.70 15.18
N GLU A 311 6.46 -16.22 15.19
CA GLU A 311 5.54 -16.38 14.05
C GLU A 311 5.98 -15.49 12.89
N LYS A 312 6.37 -14.25 13.20
CA LYS A 312 6.90 -13.31 12.23
C LYS A 312 8.20 -13.82 11.61
N ARG A 313 9.12 -14.31 12.44
CA ARG A 313 10.38 -14.95 12.02
C ARG A 313 10.12 -16.16 11.14
N LYS A 314 9.20 -17.05 11.54
CA LYS A 314 8.85 -18.24 10.75
C LYS A 314 8.37 -17.83 9.35
N ARG A 315 7.47 -16.85 9.26
CA ARG A 315 6.99 -16.34 7.96
C ARG A 315 8.13 -15.80 7.09
N TYR A 316 9.10 -15.10 7.68
CA TYR A 316 10.26 -14.58 6.94
C TYR A 316 11.15 -15.70 6.42
N ILE A 317 11.45 -16.69 7.26
CA ILE A 317 12.26 -17.85 6.86
C ILE A 317 11.54 -18.69 5.80
N ASP A 318 10.24 -18.95 5.97
CA ASP A 318 9.42 -19.68 4.99
C ASP A 318 9.45 -18.97 3.63
N HIS A 319 9.37 -17.64 3.60
CA HIS A 319 9.44 -16.88 2.37
C HIS A 319 10.86 -16.87 1.76
N LEU A 320 11.90 -16.87 2.58
CA LEU A 320 13.28 -17.03 2.09
C LEU A 320 13.47 -18.39 1.40
N TYR A 321 12.88 -19.48 1.93
CA TYR A 321 12.90 -20.78 1.24
C TYR A 321 12.21 -20.72 -0.12
N GLN A 322 11.04 -20.08 -0.21
CA GLN A 322 10.36 -19.85 -1.49
C GLN A 322 11.22 -19.03 -2.47
N LEU A 323 11.94 -18.03 -1.97
CA LEU A 323 12.84 -17.21 -2.77
C LEU A 323 14.04 -18.01 -3.30
N ILE A 324 14.59 -18.93 -2.49
CA ILE A 324 15.65 -19.86 -2.89
C ILE A 324 15.13 -20.77 -4.02
N ASP A 325 13.96 -21.38 -3.84
CA ASP A 325 13.34 -22.24 -4.86
C ASP A 325 13.08 -21.46 -6.16
N ALA A 326 12.55 -20.24 -6.06
CA ALA A 326 12.32 -19.37 -7.21
C ALA A 326 13.62 -18.98 -7.93
N SER A 327 14.68 -18.68 -7.17
CA SER A 327 16.00 -18.33 -7.71
C SER A 327 16.60 -19.50 -8.49
N ALA A 328 16.47 -20.73 -7.98
CA ALA A 328 16.86 -21.95 -8.70
C ALA A 328 15.99 -22.17 -9.96
N MET A 329 14.68 -21.99 -9.85
CA MET A 329 13.74 -22.19 -10.96
C MET A 329 14.00 -21.24 -12.14
N LEU A 330 14.34 -19.98 -11.83
CA LEU A 330 14.71 -18.93 -12.79
C LEU A 330 16.17 -19.05 -13.27
N ALA A 331 16.94 -20.02 -12.75
CA ALA A 331 18.37 -20.18 -12.99
C ALA A 331 19.22 -18.94 -12.63
N VAL A 332 18.74 -18.13 -11.68
CA VAL A 332 19.48 -16.98 -11.12
C VAL A 332 20.53 -17.48 -10.13
N ASN A 333 20.19 -18.48 -9.32
CA ASN A 333 21.08 -19.13 -8.35
C ASN A 333 21.76 -18.18 -7.34
N MET A 334 21.16 -17.02 -7.10
CA MET A 334 21.62 -16.00 -6.15
C MET A 334 20.41 -15.39 -5.45
N VAL A 335 20.46 -15.29 -4.12
CA VAL A 335 19.53 -14.50 -3.31
C VAL A 335 20.28 -13.55 -2.39
N THR A 336 19.70 -12.38 -2.10
CA THR A 336 20.25 -11.43 -1.13
C THR A 336 19.25 -11.11 -0.02
N THR A 337 19.76 -11.04 1.22
CA THR A 337 18.94 -10.85 2.44
C THR A 337 19.79 -10.27 3.58
N PHE A 338 19.17 -10.03 4.74
CA PHE A 338 19.87 -9.83 6.01
C PHE A 338 20.01 -11.11 6.81
N VAL A 339 20.99 -11.14 7.72
CA VAL A 339 21.09 -12.17 8.76
C VAL A 339 20.03 -11.96 9.83
N GLY A 340 19.65 -10.71 10.08
CA GLY A 340 18.74 -10.33 11.16
C GLY A 340 19.46 -10.08 12.47
N ARG A 341 18.71 -9.73 13.52
CA ARG A 341 19.17 -9.48 14.89
C ARG A 341 17.97 -9.46 15.84
N ASP A 342 18.11 -10.01 17.04
CA ASP A 342 17.25 -9.69 18.18
C ASP A 342 17.79 -8.41 18.86
N PRO A 343 17.08 -7.26 18.77
CA PRO A 343 17.55 -5.99 19.35
C PRO A 343 17.65 -6.03 20.88
N SER A 344 16.94 -6.95 21.54
CA SER A 344 17.01 -7.12 23.00
C SER A 344 18.30 -7.83 23.47
N LYS A 345 19.07 -8.40 22.54
CA LYS A 345 20.27 -9.21 22.81
C LYS A 345 21.55 -8.48 22.43
N ASN A 346 22.62 -8.79 23.17
CA ASN A 346 23.96 -8.34 22.82
C ASN A 346 24.53 -9.15 21.63
N VAL A 347 25.73 -8.77 21.16
CA VAL A 347 26.36 -9.41 19.99
C VAL A 347 26.66 -10.89 20.23
N SER A 348 27.17 -11.26 21.41
CA SER A 348 27.50 -12.66 21.74
C SER A 348 26.26 -13.53 21.78
N GLU A 349 25.16 -13.03 22.35
CA GLU A 349 23.88 -13.74 22.39
C GLU A 349 23.25 -13.88 21.01
N ASN A 350 23.35 -12.86 20.16
CA ASN A 350 22.90 -12.95 18.77
C ASN A 350 23.73 -13.96 17.95
N LEU A 351 25.02 -14.14 18.24
CA LEU A 351 25.82 -15.19 17.60
C LEU A 351 25.35 -16.60 17.99
N GLU A 352 24.82 -16.80 19.20
CA GLU A 352 24.17 -18.07 19.56
C GLU A 352 22.86 -18.27 18.77
N LEU A 353 22.08 -17.22 18.53
CA LEU A 353 20.91 -17.29 17.65
C LEU A 353 21.29 -17.66 16.21
N VAL A 354 22.42 -17.14 15.69
CA VAL A 354 22.92 -17.54 14.37
C VAL A 354 23.17 -19.05 14.31
N LYS A 355 23.81 -19.64 15.35
CA LYS A 355 24.04 -21.09 15.42
C LYS A 355 22.76 -21.91 15.45
N GLU A 356 21.68 -21.37 16.02
CA GLU A 356 20.38 -22.04 16.10
C GLU A 356 19.60 -21.95 14.79
N ILE A 357 19.54 -20.76 14.19
CA ILE A 357 18.55 -20.44 13.14
C ILE A 357 19.10 -20.66 11.73
N TRP A 358 20.36 -20.30 11.47
CA TRP A 358 20.90 -20.20 10.11
C TRP A 358 21.42 -21.50 9.48
N PRO A 359 21.97 -22.49 10.21
CA PRO A 359 22.46 -23.73 9.58
C PRO A 359 21.43 -24.44 8.67
N PRO A 360 20.14 -24.63 9.05
CA PRO A 360 19.19 -25.26 8.14
C PRO A 360 18.90 -24.42 6.89
N ILE A 361 18.92 -23.08 7.00
CA ILE A 361 18.71 -22.17 5.87
C ILE A 361 19.86 -22.30 4.86
N VAL A 362 21.09 -22.28 5.35
CA VAL A 362 22.30 -22.42 4.52
C VAL A 362 22.34 -23.79 3.84
N ALA A 363 22.05 -24.87 4.58
CA ALA A 363 22.01 -26.21 4.01
C ALA A 363 20.93 -26.35 2.93
N TYR A 364 19.78 -25.70 3.09
CA TYR A 364 18.73 -25.70 2.08
C TYR A 364 19.17 -24.99 0.79
N ALA A 365 19.79 -23.82 0.90
CA ALA A 365 20.32 -23.09 -0.26
C ALA A 365 21.44 -23.87 -0.97
N GLU A 366 22.32 -24.53 -0.22
CA GLU A 366 23.37 -25.39 -0.77
C GLU A 366 22.78 -26.56 -1.56
N ASN A 367 21.78 -27.24 -1.01
CA ASN A 367 21.07 -28.33 -1.71
C ASN A 367 20.34 -27.85 -2.98
N ALA A 368 19.84 -26.62 -2.98
CA ALA A 368 19.21 -25.99 -4.15
C ALA A 368 20.24 -25.46 -5.17
N GLY A 369 21.53 -25.44 -4.85
CA GLY A 369 22.57 -24.85 -5.70
C GLY A 369 22.53 -23.31 -5.74
N VAL A 370 21.94 -22.68 -4.73
CA VAL A 370 21.71 -21.22 -4.65
C VAL A 370 22.68 -20.60 -3.65
N LYS A 371 23.27 -19.45 -3.99
CA LYS A 371 24.10 -18.66 -3.09
C LYS A 371 23.25 -17.64 -2.32
N ILE A 372 23.56 -17.43 -1.04
CA ILE A 372 22.99 -16.39 -0.18
C ILE A 372 24.04 -15.30 0.04
N GLY A 373 23.77 -14.08 -0.43
CA GLY A 373 24.56 -12.89 -0.14
C GLY A 373 23.92 -12.05 0.97
N ILE A 374 24.63 -11.88 2.10
CA ILE A 374 24.15 -11.07 3.21
C ILE A 374 24.57 -9.62 3.06
N GLU A 375 23.61 -8.71 3.04
CA GLU A 375 23.88 -7.29 3.04
C GLU A 375 24.27 -6.78 4.43
N ASN A 376 25.25 -5.88 4.48
CA ASN A 376 25.84 -5.35 5.70
C ASN A 376 25.18 -4.08 6.25
N CYS A 377 23.95 -3.79 5.82
CA CYS A 377 23.13 -2.71 6.36
C CYS A 377 22.82 -2.95 7.83
N PRO A 378 23.12 -2.01 8.74
CA PRO A 378 22.77 -2.15 10.16
C PRO A 378 21.27 -2.09 10.46
N MET A 379 20.46 -1.54 9.55
CA MET A 379 19.03 -1.24 9.79
C MET A 379 18.87 -0.47 11.10
N LEU A 380 19.48 0.73 11.17
CA LEU A 380 19.52 1.63 12.33
C LEU A 380 19.42 3.09 11.85
N PHE A 381 18.33 3.45 11.19
CA PHE A 381 18.05 4.77 10.62
C PHE A 381 16.97 5.52 11.41
N THR A 382 15.97 4.82 11.93
CA THR A 382 14.79 5.39 12.62
C THR A 382 14.72 4.95 14.09
N GLU A 383 13.87 5.62 14.87
CA GLU A 383 13.77 5.41 16.32
C GLU A 383 13.36 3.98 16.71
N ASP A 384 12.55 3.31 15.88
CA ASP A 384 12.04 1.95 16.10
C ASP A 384 13.09 0.84 15.86
N GLU A 385 14.27 1.22 15.38
CA GLU A 385 15.40 0.31 15.16
C GLU A 385 16.43 0.37 16.30
N TRP A 386 16.19 1.21 17.30
CA TRP A 386 16.98 1.27 18.52
C TRP A 386 16.53 0.20 19.54
N PRO A 387 17.45 -0.46 20.27
CA PRO A 387 18.91 -0.33 20.20
C PRO A 387 19.59 -1.26 19.19
N GLY A 388 20.66 -0.77 18.56
CA GLY A 388 21.63 -1.62 17.86
C GLY A 388 21.20 -2.18 16.50
N GLY A 389 20.03 -1.79 15.99
CA GLY A 389 19.56 -2.09 14.65
C GLY A 389 18.92 -3.47 14.51
N GLN A 390 18.53 -3.81 13.28
CA GLN A 390 17.82 -5.06 12.97
C GLN A 390 18.66 -6.11 12.22
N ASN A 391 19.95 -5.86 12.01
CA ASN A 391 20.85 -6.81 11.34
C ASN A 391 22.19 -6.94 12.09
N LEU A 392 22.71 -8.16 12.16
CA LEU A 392 23.92 -8.48 12.92
C LEU A 392 25.20 -8.32 12.09
N MET A 393 25.18 -8.69 10.80
CA MET A 393 26.38 -8.75 9.95
C MET A 393 26.80 -7.37 9.42
N THR A 394 27.18 -6.45 10.31
CA THR A 394 27.42 -5.04 9.96
C THR A 394 28.90 -4.65 9.87
N THR A 395 29.80 -5.45 10.44
CA THR A 395 31.24 -5.14 10.50
C THR A 395 32.12 -6.37 10.24
N PRO A 396 33.34 -6.19 9.71
CA PRO A 396 34.29 -7.29 9.48
C PRO A 396 34.55 -8.16 10.72
N ALA A 397 34.58 -7.55 11.90
CA ALA A 397 34.78 -8.27 13.16
C ALA A 397 33.66 -9.25 13.46
N ILE A 398 32.40 -8.89 13.14
CA ILE A 398 31.25 -9.78 13.30
C ILE A 398 31.22 -10.81 12.17
N TRP A 399 31.55 -10.41 10.94
CA TRP A 399 31.60 -11.32 9.79
C TRP A 399 32.51 -12.53 10.04
N ARG A 400 33.72 -12.32 10.58
CA ARG A 400 34.63 -13.44 10.95
C ARG A 400 33.94 -14.46 11.84
N LYS A 401 33.26 -14.00 12.90
CA LYS A 401 32.55 -14.87 13.84
C LYS A 401 31.37 -15.59 13.19
N VAL A 402 30.64 -14.92 12.30
CA VAL A 402 29.54 -15.57 11.58
C VAL A 402 30.07 -16.62 10.60
N PHE A 403 31.17 -16.36 9.89
CA PHE A 403 31.78 -17.36 8.99
C PHE A 403 32.45 -18.53 9.74
N GLU A 404 32.89 -18.34 10.99
CA GLU A 404 33.28 -19.45 11.86
C GLU A 404 32.09 -20.37 12.22
N ILE A 405 30.87 -19.82 12.26
CA ILE A 405 29.64 -20.56 12.55
C ILE A 405 29.05 -21.19 11.27
N LEU A 406 29.02 -20.42 10.18
CA LEU A 406 28.38 -20.76 8.91
C LEU A 406 29.45 -20.93 7.82
N ASP A 407 30.21 -22.02 7.91
CA ASP A 407 31.20 -22.37 6.90
C ASP A 407 30.57 -23.11 5.72
N SER A 408 29.97 -22.36 4.79
CA SER A 408 29.45 -22.89 3.53
C SER A 408 29.99 -22.10 2.33
N PRO A 409 30.28 -22.77 1.19
CA PRO A 409 30.60 -22.09 -0.06
C PRO A 409 29.40 -21.35 -0.67
N ASN A 410 28.18 -21.60 -0.18
CA ASN A 410 26.95 -20.95 -0.64
C ASN A 410 26.49 -19.80 0.26
N PHE A 411 27.25 -19.45 1.30
CA PHE A 411 26.95 -18.33 2.20
C PHE A 411 28.06 -17.27 2.12
N GLY A 412 27.67 -16.03 1.83
CA GLY A 412 28.60 -14.93 1.56
C GLY A 412 27.98 -13.55 1.79
N ILE A 413 28.55 -12.55 1.14
CA ILE A 413 28.29 -11.12 1.35
C ILE A 413 27.71 -10.51 0.09
N ASN A 414 26.65 -9.72 0.28
CA ASN A 414 26.22 -8.68 -0.64
C ASN A 414 26.83 -7.35 -0.16
N TYR A 415 27.97 -6.96 -0.73
CA TYR A 415 28.81 -5.91 -0.16
C TYR A 415 28.30 -4.51 -0.52
N ASP A 416 27.93 -3.72 0.49
CA ASP A 416 27.58 -2.32 0.33
C ASP A 416 28.60 -1.40 1.05
N PRO A 417 29.36 -0.58 0.30
CA PRO A 417 30.38 0.28 0.89
C PRO A 417 29.78 1.45 1.69
N SER A 418 28.57 1.89 1.36
CA SER A 418 27.96 3.09 1.93
C SER A 418 27.68 2.94 3.42
N HIS A 419 27.34 1.73 3.87
CA HIS A 419 27.06 1.47 5.27
C HIS A 419 28.31 1.60 6.16
N PHE A 420 29.48 1.31 5.62
CA PHE A 420 30.74 1.48 6.33
C PHE A 420 31.15 2.95 6.44
N VAL A 421 30.85 3.75 5.41
CA VAL A 421 31.19 5.18 5.39
C VAL A 421 30.59 5.90 6.59
N TRP A 422 29.29 5.71 6.87
CA TRP A 422 28.69 6.40 8.02
C TRP A 422 29.14 5.79 9.33
N GLN A 423 29.33 4.46 9.40
CA GLN A 423 29.86 3.76 10.57
C GLN A 423 31.34 4.12 10.90
N GLN A 424 32.02 4.91 10.06
CA GLN A 424 33.45 5.23 10.19
C GLN A 424 34.34 3.97 10.14
N VAL A 425 33.94 3.00 9.32
CA VAL A 425 34.67 1.74 9.10
C VAL A 425 35.33 1.76 7.72
N ASP A 426 36.51 1.17 7.62
CA ASP A 426 37.22 0.98 6.34
C ASP A 426 36.43 0.01 5.45
N TYR A 427 36.02 0.47 4.26
CA TYR A 427 35.25 -0.29 3.28
C TYR A 427 36.11 -0.83 2.12
N ILE A 428 37.43 -0.72 2.20
CA ILE A 428 38.34 -1.20 1.16
C ILE A 428 39.06 -2.46 1.62
N LYS A 429 39.64 -2.46 2.82
CA LYS A 429 40.35 -3.62 3.39
C LYS A 429 39.48 -4.88 3.45
N PRO A 430 38.19 -4.82 3.83
CA PRO A 430 37.36 -6.02 3.88
C PRO A 430 37.17 -6.68 2.52
N ILE A 431 37.31 -5.95 1.40
CA ILE A 431 37.22 -6.53 0.05
C ILE A 431 38.32 -7.57 -0.16
N TYR A 432 39.55 -7.23 0.20
CA TYR A 432 40.69 -8.15 0.09
C TYR A 432 40.59 -9.33 1.06
N GLU A 433 40.14 -9.06 2.28
CA GLU A 433 40.05 -10.08 3.33
C GLU A 433 38.96 -11.13 3.01
N PHE A 434 37.79 -10.69 2.57
CA PHE A 434 36.62 -11.55 2.34
C PHE A 434 36.40 -11.85 0.85
N ARG A 435 37.43 -11.76 0.02
CA ARG A 435 37.32 -11.87 -1.45
C ARG A 435 36.53 -13.11 -1.91
N ASP A 436 36.74 -14.26 -1.26
CA ASP A 436 36.13 -15.54 -1.63
C ASP A 436 34.67 -15.66 -1.14
N LYS A 437 34.22 -14.70 -0.32
CA LYS A 437 32.86 -14.61 0.22
C LYS A 437 32.05 -13.46 -0.38
N ILE A 438 32.61 -12.61 -1.24
CA ILE A 438 31.86 -11.53 -1.89
C ILE A 438 31.14 -12.09 -3.11
N PHE A 439 29.81 -12.16 -3.04
CA PHE A 439 28.97 -12.76 -4.07
C PHE A 439 28.27 -11.74 -4.94
N HIS A 440 27.87 -10.63 -4.33
CA HIS A 440 27.18 -9.53 -4.99
C HIS A 440 27.64 -8.21 -4.37
N VAL A 441 27.53 -7.10 -5.09
CA VAL A 441 27.96 -5.79 -4.58
C VAL A 441 26.95 -4.71 -4.92
N HIS A 442 26.77 -3.79 -3.99
CA HIS A 442 25.96 -2.60 -4.16
C HIS A 442 26.83 -1.39 -4.49
N TYR A 443 26.30 -0.59 -5.39
CA TYR A 443 26.81 0.70 -5.82
C TYR A 443 25.86 1.78 -5.31
N LYS A 444 25.87 1.91 -3.98
CA LYS A 444 25.16 2.92 -3.20
C LYS A 444 26.15 3.92 -2.63
N ASP A 445 25.73 5.16 -2.54
CA ASP A 445 26.53 6.21 -1.92
C ASP A 445 25.77 6.83 -0.76
N ILE A 446 26.52 7.45 0.14
CA ILE A 446 25.95 8.23 1.24
C ILE A 446 26.84 9.45 1.49
N LYS A 447 26.25 10.49 2.08
CA LYS A 447 26.99 11.66 2.54
C LYS A 447 26.89 11.81 4.04
N VAL A 448 28.03 11.97 4.70
CA VAL A 448 28.14 12.26 6.13
C VAL A 448 28.31 13.77 6.31
N TYR A 449 27.37 14.39 7.03
CA TYR A 449 27.43 15.80 7.39
C TYR A 449 28.23 15.95 8.69
N GLN A 450 29.52 16.30 8.56
CA GLN A 450 30.46 16.35 9.68
C GLN A 450 29.98 17.25 10.84
N ASP A 451 29.38 18.42 10.54
CA ASP A 451 28.85 19.31 11.56
C ASP A 451 27.71 18.66 12.37
N LYS A 452 26.86 17.86 11.72
CA LYS A 452 25.80 17.13 12.41
C LYS A 452 26.35 15.96 13.21
N LEU A 453 27.32 15.22 12.64
CA LEU A 453 27.97 14.11 13.32
C LEU A 453 28.68 14.58 14.60
N ALA A 454 29.29 15.77 14.58
CA ALA A 454 29.93 16.36 15.76
C ALA A 454 28.92 16.69 16.88
N ASP A 455 27.66 16.96 16.54
CA ASP A 455 26.59 17.28 17.48
C ASP A 455 25.97 16.02 18.11
N VAL A 456 25.66 15.01 17.29
CA VAL A 456 24.90 13.82 17.75
C VAL A 456 25.73 12.57 17.99
N GLY A 457 26.96 12.53 17.48
CA GLY A 457 27.84 11.36 17.52
C GLY A 457 27.37 10.19 16.65
N ILE A 458 28.23 9.17 16.52
CA ILE A 458 28.00 8.02 15.64
C ILE A 458 26.79 7.15 16.04
N MET A 459 26.51 7.10 17.34
CA MET A 459 25.45 6.27 17.94
C MET A 459 24.06 6.90 17.87
N ALA A 460 23.90 8.00 17.13
CA ALA A 460 22.62 8.70 17.02
C ALA A 460 21.54 7.81 16.40
N THR A 461 20.34 7.84 16.98
CA THR A 461 19.15 7.24 16.40
C THR A 461 17.96 8.18 16.67
N PRO A 462 17.32 8.74 15.63
CA PRO A 462 17.54 8.47 14.20
C PRO A 462 18.92 8.97 13.70
N LEU A 463 19.41 8.39 12.59
CA LEU A 463 20.68 8.78 11.96
C LEU A 463 20.54 10.14 11.25
N SER A 464 20.54 11.22 12.03
CA SER A 464 20.29 12.59 11.56
C SER A 464 21.50 13.25 10.86
N TYR A 465 22.67 12.61 10.89
CA TYR A 465 23.93 13.16 10.38
C TYR A 465 24.35 12.65 9.01
N MET A 466 23.56 11.78 8.37
CA MET A 466 23.89 11.28 7.04
C MET A 466 22.67 11.32 6.10
N THR A 467 22.92 11.15 4.80
CA THR A 467 21.86 10.93 3.82
C THR A 467 22.32 9.95 2.75
N PRO A 468 21.43 9.09 2.23
CA PRO A 468 21.70 8.36 1.00
C PRO A 468 21.88 9.33 -0.18
N LYS A 469 22.75 8.94 -1.11
CA LYS A 469 23.13 9.68 -2.31
C LYS A 469 23.32 8.73 -3.49
N LEU A 470 23.20 9.27 -4.70
CA LEU A 470 23.66 8.56 -5.89
C LEU A 470 25.19 8.45 -5.89
N PRO A 471 25.76 7.38 -6.48
CA PRO A 471 27.18 7.31 -6.80
C PRO A 471 27.74 8.61 -7.39
N GLY A 472 28.78 9.12 -6.74
CA GLY A 472 29.46 10.37 -7.12
C GLY A 472 28.91 11.64 -6.47
N LEU A 473 27.85 11.51 -5.65
CA LEU A 473 27.31 12.62 -4.86
C LEU A 473 27.49 12.43 -3.34
N GLY A 474 27.98 11.25 -2.92
CA GLY A 474 28.31 10.98 -1.52
C GLY A 474 29.81 11.01 -1.27
N ASP A 475 30.24 10.18 -0.33
CA ASP A 475 31.59 10.15 0.24
C ASP A 475 32.29 8.80 0.01
N VAL A 476 31.71 7.88 -0.78
CA VAL A 476 32.41 6.66 -1.26
C VAL A 476 33.47 7.04 -2.30
N ASP A 477 34.70 6.58 -2.09
CA ASP A 477 35.79 6.62 -3.07
C ASP A 477 35.60 5.49 -4.09
N TRP A 478 34.85 5.80 -5.14
CA TRP A 478 34.53 4.84 -6.21
C TRP A 478 35.76 4.33 -6.95
N ALA A 479 36.82 5.14 -7.08
CA ALA A 479 38.04 4.70 -7.74
C ALA A 479 38.74 3.62 -6.90
N ALA A 480 38.88 3.85 -5.59
CA ALA A 480 39.48 2.87 -4.68
C ALA A 480 38.63 1.60 -4.56
N TYR A 481 37.30 1.75 -4.46
CA TYR A 481 36.37 0.63 -4.34
C TYR A 481 36.40 -0.29 -5.57
N VAL A 482 36.30 0.28 -6.77
CA VAL A 482 36.36 -0.49 -8.02
C VAL A 482 37.75 -1.08 -8.27
N SER A 483 38.82 -0.36 -7.91
CA SER A 483 40.18 -0.91 -7.95
C SER A 483 40.30 -2.16 -7.08
N ALA A 484 39.83 -2.11 -5.83
CA ALA A 484 39.90 -3.25 -4.93
C ALA A 484 39.11 -4.47 -5.43
N LEU A 485 37.91 -4.24 -6.00
CA LEU A 485 37.12 -5.31 -6.64
C LEU A 485 37.87 -5.92 -7.84
N THR A 486 38.51 -5.07 -8.65
CA THR A 486 39.32 -5.52 -9.80
C THR A 486 40.55 -6.31 -9.35
N ASP A 487 41.21 -5.88 -8.29
CA ASP A 487 42.42 -6.51 -7.74
C ASP A 487 42.14 -7.93 -7.22
N ILE A 488 40.94 -8.16 -6.67
CA ILE A 488 40.51 -9.51 -6.25
C ILE A 488 39.90 -10.34 -7.41
N GLY A 489 39.79 -9.76 -8.60
CA GLY A 489 39.22 -10.42 -9.78
C GLY A 489 37.70 -10.61 -9.72
N TYR A 490 36.97 -9.74 -9.02
CA TYR A 490 35.50 -9.80 -8.98
C TYR A 490 34.90 -9.52 -10.37
N ASP A 491 34.15 -10.49 -10.90
CA ASP A 491 33.53 -10.46 -12.23
C ASP A 491 31.99 -10.54 -12.18
N GLY A 492 31.41 -10.44 -10.98
CA GLY A 492 29.98 -10.51 -10.75
C GLY A 492 29.22 -9.21 -11.07
N CYS A 493 27.89 -9.25 -10.90
CA CYS A 493 27.05 -8.08 -11.12
C CYS A 493 27.22 -7.01 -10.05
N THR A 494 27.22 -5.74 -10.48
CA THR A 494 27.23 -4.56 -9.61
C THR A 494 25.85 -3.91 -9.65
N CYS A 495 25.16 -3.82 -8.52
CA CYS A 495 23.80 -3.28 -8.44
C CYS A 495 23.81 -1.81 -8.04
N ILE A 496 23.25 -0.92 -8.86
CA ILE A 496 23.01 0.48 -8.46
C ILE A 496 21.78 0.51 -7.56
N GLU A 497 21.98 0.69 -6.26
CA GLU A 497 20.90 0.87 -5.31
C GLU A 497 20.64 2.37 -5.09
N VAL A 498 19.41 2.81 -5.38
CA VAL A 498 19.03 4.23 -5.35
C VAL A 498 18.11 4.49 -4.17
N GLU A 499 18.62 5.25 -3.20
CA GLU A 499 17.85 5.75 -2.04
C GLU A 499 17.96 7.28 -1.87
N ASP A 500 18.51 7.99 -2.86
CA ASP A 500 18.61 9.45 -2.81
C ASP A 500 17.22 10.07 -2.94
N LYS A 501 16.74 10.68 -1.84
CA LYS A 501 15.44 11.36 -1.75
C LYS A 501 15.23 12.43 -2.82
N ALA A 502 16.30 12.94 -3.44
CA ALA A 502 16.17 13.87 -4.56
C ALA A 502 15.53 13.25 -5.81
N PHE A 503 15.53 11.92 -5.93
CA PHE A 503 15.11 11.18 -7.13
C PHE A 503 13.91 10.23 -6.91
N GLU A 504 13.19 10.34 -5.80
CA GLU A 504 12.11 9.43 -5.43
C GLU A 504 10.70 9.88 -5.85
N LYS A 505 10.56 11.07 -6.45
CA LYS A 505 9.24 11.70 -6.68
C LYS A 505 8.46 11.11 -7.85
N SER A 506 9.15 10.50 -8.82
CA SER A 506 8.53 9.98 -10.03
C SER A 506 9.35 8.86 -10.67
N LEU A 507 8.72 8.08 -11.56
CA LEU A 507 9.42 7.09 -12.37
C LEU A 507 10.49 7.73 -13.27
N ASP A 508 10.26 8.96 -13.74
CA ASP A 508 11.24 9.68 -14.54
C ASP A 508 12.48 10.06 -13.70
N ASP A 509 12.27 10.45 -12.44
CA ASP A 509 13.37 10.71 -11.50
C ASP A 509 14.16 9.42 -11.19
N ALA A 510 13.47 8.30 -10.97
CA ALA A 510 14.12 7.01 -10.76
C ALA A 510 14.97 6.60 -11.99
N LYS A 511 14.44 6.78 -13.22
CA LYS A 511 15.20 6.54 -14.46
C LYS A 511 16.41 7.47 -14.56
N LYS A 512 16.25 8.76 -14.27
CA LYS A 512 17.34 9.73 -14.26
C LYS A 512 18.42 9.36 -13.25
N ALA A 513 18.04 8.88 -12.07
CA ALA A 513 18.98 8.41 -11.05
C ALA A 513 19.83 7.25 -11.58
N VAL A 514 19.20 6.20 -12.10
CA VAL A 514 19.92 5.04 -12.66
C VAL A 514 20.84 5.45 -13.80
N ILE A 515 20.35 6.28 -14.73
CA ILE A 515 21.16 6.76 -15.87
C ILE A 515 22.36 7.57 -15.37
N ARG A 516 22.15 8.50 -14.44
CA ARG A 516 23.21 9.37 -13.93
C ARG A 516 24.27 8.58 -13.17
N SER A 517 23.86 7.67 -12.29
CA SER A 517 24.75 6.76 -11.59
C SER A 517 25.55 5.92 -12.59
N ALA A 518 24.89 5.30 -13.57
CA ALA A 518 25.57 4.49 -14.59
C ALA A 518 26.59 5.31 -15.41
N VAL A 519 26.24 6.54 -15.81
CA VAL A 519 27.15 7.45 -16.53
C VAL A 519 28.39 7.77 -15.68
N TYR A 520 28.21 8.05 -14.39
CA TYR A 520 29.32 8.34 -13.49
C TYR A 520 30.20 7.10 -13.26
N LEU A 521 29.59 5.94 -13.03
CA LEU A 521 30.29 4.70 -12.71
C LEU A 521 31.07 4.11 -13.89
N ARG A 522 30.65 4.39 -15.13
CA ARG A 522 31.38 4.02 -16.36
C ARG A 522 32.77 4.64 -16.49
N ASN A 523 33.15 5.60 -15.63
CA ASN A 523 34.53 6.05 -15.55
C ASN A 523 35.46 5.01 -14.88
N PHE A 524 34.90 4.04 -14.16
CA PHE A 524 35.64 3.08 -13.36
C PHE A 524 35.36 1.63 -13.76
N VAL A 525 34.10 1.32 -14.10
CA VAL A 525 33.65 -0.03 -14.51
C VAL A 525 33.72 -0.14 -16.03
N ILE A 526 34.41 -1.18 -16.53
CA ILE A 526 34.66 -1.43 -17.96
C ILE A 526 33.52 -2.22 -18.60
#